data_AF-A0A366LUW9-F1
#
_entry.id   AF-A0A366LUW9-F1
#
_cell.length_a   1.000
_cell.length_b   1.000
_cell.length_c   1.000
_cell.angle_alpha   90.00
_cell.angle_beta   90.00
_cell.angle_gamma   90.00
#
_symmetry.space_group_name_H-M   'P 1'
#
loop_
_entity.id
_entity.type
_entity.pdbx_description
1 polymer ?
#
loop_
_entity_poly.entity_id
_entity_poly.type
_entity_poly.pdbx_seq_one_letter_code
_entity_poly.pdbx_strand_id
1 'polypeptide(L)'
;MAAEAVGAFVGAAATIRSVPRGWIAMLALPAQAPQTVTLLLAAHPSIILAASALTGAGLSVFAVLWTTALQTRIPAGYLGRVFAVDGLATSGLTPIGYVVAGWLLADLGTNTLAAFAGTALVI
;
A
#
# COMPACT_ATOMS: atom_id res chain seq x y z
N MET A 1 -7.20 -0.57 -10.93
CA MET A 1 -8.38 0.30 -11.11
C MET A 1 -9.69 -0.38 -10.74
N ALA A 2 -10.46 -1.05 -11.63
CA ALA A 2 -11.78 -1.58 -11.24
C ALA A 2 -11.73 -2.68 -10.17
N ALA A 3 -10.91 -3.72 -10.37
CA ALA A 3 -10.74 -4.82 -9.41
C ALA A 3 -10.18 -4.34 -8.05
N GLU A 4 -9.25 -3.40 -8.11
CA GLU A 4 -8.65 -2.75 -6.94
C GLU A 4 -9.68 -1.93 -6.15
N ALA A 5 -10.53 -1.16 -6.82
CA ALA A 5 -11.61 -0.42 -6.17
C ALA A 5 -12.59 -1.37 -5.47
N VAL A 6 -12.98 -2.49 -6.12
CA VAL A 6 -13.81 -3.53 -5.50
C VAL A 6 -13.14 -4.08 -4.24
N GLY A 7 -11.85 -4.41 -4.34
CA GLY A 7 -11.03 -4.83 -3.20
C GLY A 7 -11.04 -3.81 -2.07
N ALA A 8 -10.84 -2.53 -2.38
CA ALA A 8 -10.82 -1.45 -1.42
C ALA A 8 -12.15 -1.26 -0.68
N PHE A 9 -13.29 -1.41 -1.36
CA PHE A 9 -14.59 -1.37 -0.70
C PHE A 9 -14.77 -2.54 0.28
N VAL A 10 -14.36 -3.74 -0.12
CA VAL A 10 -14.45 -4.94 0.73
C VAL A 10 -13.53 -4.81 1.95
N GLY A 11 -12.29 -4.37 1.76
CA GLY A 11 -11.32 -4.17 2.85
C GLY A 11 -11.78 -3.11 3.84
N ALA A 12 -12.25 -1.95 3.35
CA ALA A 12 -12.79 -0.89 4.19
C ALA A 12 -14.02 -1.35 5.01
N ALA A 13 -14.96 -2.07 4.38
CA ALA A 13 -16.14 -2.59 5.05
C ALA A 13 -15.77 -3.60 6.16
N ALA A 14 -14.77 -4.45 5.92
CA ALA A 14 -14.31 -5.44 6.87
C ALA A 14 -13.68 -4.82 8.13
N THR A 15 -13.10 -3.62 8.03
CA THR A 15 -12.39 -2.96 9.14
C THR A 15 -13.15 -1.82 9.80
N ILE A 16 -14.38 -1.51 9.35
CA ILE A 16 -15.11 -0.32 9.79
C ILE A 16 -15.40 -0.29 11.30
N ARG A 17 -15.43 -1.45 11.96
CA ARG A 17 -15.67 -1.60 13.41
C ARG A 17 -14.40 -1.88 14.20
N SER A 18 -13.26 -1.97 13.54
CA SER A 18 -12.00 -2.38 14.15
C SER A 18 -11.22 -1.16 14.63
N VAL A 19 -10.72 -1.20 15.87
CA VAL A 19 -9.85 -0.14 16.45
C VAL A 19 -8.50 -0.72 16.87
N PRO A 20 -7.71 -1.25 15.92
CA PRO A 20 -6.44 -1.90 16.23
C PRO A 20 -5.32 -0.89 16.53
N ARG A 21 -4.19 -1.40 17.02
CA ARG A 21 -2.95 -0.63 17.16
C ARG A 21 -2.41 -0.26 15.78
N GLY A 22 -1.84 0.93 15.64
CA GLY A 22 -1.33 1.43 14.34
C GLY A 22 -0.33 0.49 13.65
N TRP A 23 0.50 -0.24 14.41
CA TRP A 23 1.42 -1.23 13.85
C TRP A 23 0.71 -2.43 13.19
N ILE A 24 -0.51 -2.77 13.62
CA ILE A 24 -1.29 -3.86 13.00
C ILE A 24 -1.75 -3.45 11.60
N ALA A 25 -1.98 -2.16 11.37
CA ALA A 25 -2.30 -1.65 10.03
C ALA A 25 -1.16 -1.95 9.04
N MET A 26 0.10 -1.92 9.50
CA MET A 26 1.27 -2.20 8.65
C MET A 26 1.27 -3.64 8.10
N LEU A 27 0.63 -4.60 8.78
CA LEU A 27 0.48 -5.97 8.29
C LEU A 27 -0.38 -6.10 7.04
N ALA A 28 -1.11 -5.04 6.66
CA ALA A 28 -1.88 -5.02 5.43
C ALA A 28 -1.09 -4.55 4.20
N LEU A 29 0.08 -3.89 4.40
CA LEU A 29 0.95 -3.43 3.31
C LEU A 29 1.55 -4.58 2.46
N PRO A 30 1.94 -5.74 3.02
CA PRO A 30 2.41 -6.88 2.24
C PRO A 30 1.38 -7.43 1.25
N ALA A 31 0.09 -7.12 1.41
CA ALA A 31 -0.96 -7.54 0.47
C ALA A 31 -0.79 -6.94 -0.94
N GLN A 32 0.11 -5.98 -1.12
CA GLN A 32 0.50 -5.43 -2.41
C GLN A 32 1.51 -6.31 -3.17
N ALA A 33 2.28 -7.15 -2.46
CA ALA A 33 3.32 -7.98 -3.05
C ALA A 33 2.81 -8.97 -4.13
N PRO A 34 1.63 -9.61 -3.99
CA PRO A 34 1.08 -10.50 -5.01
C PRO A 34 0.86 -9.81 -6.36
N GLN A 35 0.48 -8.53 -6.39
CA GLN A 35 0.32 -7.80 -7.64
C GLN A 35 1.66 -7.59 -8.34
N THR A 36 2.71 -7.23 -7.59
CA THR A 36 4.07 -7.08 -8.13
C THR A 36 4.62 -8.39 -8.68
N VAL A 37 4.42 -9.50 -7.96
CA VAL A 37 4.89 -10.84 -8.37
C VAL A 37 4.14 -11.36 -9.60
N THR A 38 2.83 -11.16 -9.66
CA THR A 38 2.03 -11.63 -10.80
C THR A 38 2.34 -10.86 -12.09
N LEU A 39 2.68 -9.58 -11.98
CA LEU A 39 3.20 -8.78 -13.09
C LEU A 39 4.59 -9.26 -13.55
N LEU A 40 5.47 -9.61 -12.62
CA LEU A 40 6.80 -10.18 -12.92
C LEU A 40 6.71 -11.49 -13.70
N LEU A 41 5.78 -12.37 -13.32
CA LEU A 41 5.63 -13.69 -13.92
C LEU A 41 4.81 -13.70 -15.22
N ALA A 42 4.39 -12.53 -15.72
CA ALA A 42 3.47 -12.40 -16.84
C ALA A 42 2.25 -13.34 -16.70
N ALA A 43 1.70 -13.39 -15.48
CA ALA A 43 0.66 -14.34 -15.12
C ALA A 43 -0.64 -14.13 -15.92
N HIS A 44 -1.48 -15.16 -15.97
CA HIS A 44 -2.77 -15.11 -16.66
C HIS A 44 -3.62 -13.90 -16.16
N PRO A 45 -4.35 -13.18 -17.04
CA PRO A 45 -5.07 -11.95 -16.67
C PRO A 45 -6.01 -12.08 -15.48
N SER A 46 -6.64 -13.26 -15.30
CA SER A 46 -7.51 -13.53 -14.14
C SER A 46 -6.76 -13.51 -12.80
N ILE A 47 -5.51 -13.95 -12.78
CA ILE A 47 -4.65 -13.95 -11.58
C ILE A 47 -4.25 -12.52 -11.23
N ILE A 48 -3.92 -11.71 -12.25
CA ILE A 48 -3.60 -10.29 -12.09
C ILE A 48 -4.81 -9.53 -11.52
N LEU A 49 -6.02 -9.83 -12.00
CA LEU A 49 -7.25 -9.23 -11.47
C LEU A 49 -7.48 -9.58 -9.99
N ALA A 50 -7.31 -10.84 -9.61
CA ALA A 50 -7.43 -11.27 -8.22
C ALA A 50 -6.37 -10.61 -7.32
N ALA A 51 -5.12 -10.55 -7.77
CA ALA A 51 -4.03 -9.88 -7.06
C ALA A 51 -4.26 -8.36 -6.92
N SER A 52 -4.85 -7.73 -7.94
CA SER A 52 -5.23 -6.32 -7.91
C SER A 52 -6.34 -6.05 -6.90
N ALA A 53 -7.33 -6.94 -6.79
CA ALA A 53 -8.37 -6.84 -5.77
C ALA A 53 -7.80 -7.01 -4.36
N LEU A 54 -6.89 -7.96 -4.15
CA LEU A 54 -6.22 -8.15 -2.86
C LEU A 54 -5.39 -6.93 -2.46
N THR A 55 -4.69 -6.33 -3.42
CA THR A 55 -3.90 -5.10 -3.21
C THR A 55 -4.80 -3.95 -2.78
N GLY A 56 -5.93 -3.74 -3.47
CA GLY A 56 -6.90 -2.73 -3.09
C GLY A 56 -7.48 -2.95 -1.69
N ALA A 57 -7.79 -4.21 -1.34
CA ALA A 57 -8.25 -4.56 0.00
C ALA A 57 -7.20 -4.22 1.06
N GLY A 58 -5.95 -4.63 0.89
CA GLY A 58 -4.86 -4.34 1.82
C GLY A 58 -4.61 -2.84 2.00
N LEU A 59 -4.59 -2.07 0.91
CA LEU A 59 -4.45 -0.61 0.95
C LEU A 59 -5.57 0.06 1.75
N SER A 60 -6.81 -0.35 1.52
CA SER A 60 -7.97 0.21 2.24
C SER A 60 -7.95 -0.14 3.73
N VAL A 61 -7.58 -1.37 4.07
CA VAL A 61 -7.41 -1.83 5.45
C VAL A 61 -6.33 -1.00 6.13
N PHE A 62 -5.16 -0.84 5.51
CA PHE A 62 -4.11 0.03 6.03
C PHE A 62 -4.62 1.46 6.25
N ALA A 63 -5.24 2.07 5.23
CA ALA A 63 -5.72 3.44 5.31
C ALA A 63 -6.72 3.66 6.45
N VAL A 64 -7.72 2.79 6.60
CA VAL A 64 -8.74 2.88 7.66
C VAL A 64 -8.12 2.67 9.03
N LEU A 65 -7.30 1.63 9.20
CA LEU A 65 -6.74 1.28 10.49
C LEU A 65 -5.66 2.26 10.95
N TRP A 66 -4.81 2.74 10.04
CA TRP A 66 -3.78 3.74 10.31
C TRP A 66 -4.38 5.07 10.74
N THR A 67 -5.34 5.59 9.97
CA THR A 67 -6.01 6.85 10.29
C THR A 67 -6.77 6.77 11.61
N THR A 68 -7.50 5.68 11.85
CA THR A 68 -8.21 5.46 13.12
C THR A 68 -7.24 5.35 14.30
N ALA A 69 -6.09 4.67 14.13
CA ALA A 69 -5.08 4.55 15.17
C ALA A 69 -4.43 5.91 15.51
N LEU A 70 -4.13 6.73 14.50
CA LEU A 70 -3.61 8.09 14.71
C LEU A 70 -4.63 8.96 15.45
N GLN A 71 -5.89 8.91 15.04
CA GLN A 71 -6.97 9.68 15.66
C GLN A 71 -7.25 9.29 17.11
N THR A 72 -7.15 8.01 17.43
CA THR A 72 -7.47 7.50 18.79
C THR A 72 -6.30 7.56 19.76
N ARG A 73 -5.05 7.55 19.27
CA ARG A 73 -3.84 7.49 20.12
C ARG A 73 -3.08 8.80 20.23
N ILE A 74 -3.24 9.72 19.28
CA ILE A 74 -2.55 11.01 19.31
C ILE A 74 -3.46 12.07 19.95
N PRO A 75 -3.00 12.84 20.95
CA PRO A 75 -3.78 13.92 21.53
C PRO A 75 -4.15 14.97 20.47
N ALA A 76 -5.36 15.53 20.56
CA ALA A 76 -5.92 16.44 19.55
C ALA A 76 -5.01 17.64 19.20
N GLY A 77 -4.26 18.17 20.17
CA GLY A 77 -3.33 19.29 19.96
C GLY A 77 -2.10 18.96 19.10
N TYR A 78 -1.74 17.68 18.98
CA TYR A 78 -0.60 17.21 18.18
C TYR A 78 -1.01 16.52 16.88
N LEU A 79 -2.28 16.10 16.77
CA LEU A 79 -2.80 15.33 15.64
C LEU A 79 -2.54 16.00 14.29
N GLY A 80 -2.77 17.31 14.19
CA GLY A 80 -2.49 18.07 12.96
C GLY A 80 -1.02 18.05 12.56
N ARG A 81 -0.09 18.09 13.53
CA ARG A 81 1.36 18.03 13.27
C ARG A 81 1.78 16.64 12.81
N VAL A 82 1.21 15.60 13.43
CA VAL A 82 1.48 14.21 13.05
C VAL A 82 0.98 13.94 11.63
N PHE A 83 -0.24 14.34 11.29
CA PHE A 83 -0.76 14.22 9.91
C PHE A 83 0.04 15.05 8.90
N ALA A 84 0.50 16.25 9.28
CA ALA A 84 1.35 17.04 8.40
C ALA A 84 2.68 16.33 8.10
N VAL A 85 3.33 15.74 9.11
CA VAL A 85 4.59 14.98 8.92
C VAL A 85 4.34 13.72 8.09
N ASP A 86 3.27 12.98 8.36
CA ASP A 86 2.87 11.78 7.60
C ASP A 86 2.58 12.10 6.12
N GLY A 87 1.84 13.18 5.87
CA GLY A 87 1.54 13.67 4.53
C GLY A 87 2.76 14.19 3.79
N LEU A 88 3.66 14.93 4.47
CA LEU A 88 4.93 15.40 3.90
C LEU A 88 5.85 14.23 3.56
N ALA A 89 5.93 13.21 4.42
CA ALA A 89 6.71 12.01 4.16
C ALA A 89 6.19 11.28 2.93
N THR A 90 4.88 11.04 2.84
CA THR A 90 4.25 10.37 1.69
C THR A 90 4.42 11.18 0.40
N SER A 91 4.16 12.48 0.45
CA SER A 91 4.24 13.36 -0.72
C SER A 91 5.69 13.57 -1.18
N GLY A 92 6.65 13.55 -0.26
CA GLY A 92 8.08 13.66 -0.58
C GLY A 92 8.70 12.36 -1.08
N LEU A 93 8.30 11.22 -0.53
CA LEU A 93 8.83 9.90 -0.93
C LEU A 93 8.25 9.40 -2.25
N THR A 94 6.99 9.70 -2.54
CA THR A 94 6.32 9.28 -3.79
C THR A 94 7.11 9.65 -5.06
N PRO A 95 7.51 10.93 -5.29
CA PRO A 95 8.27 11.29 -6.48
C PRO A 95 9.64 10.61 -6.53
N ILE A 96 10.31 10.43 -5.39
CA ILE A 96 11.58 9.71 -5.31
C ILE A 96 11.38 8.26 -5.75
N GLY A 97 10.32 7.60 -5.27
CA GLY A 97 9.94 6.26 -5.68
C GLY A 97 9.74 6.13 -7.19
N TYR A 98 9.07 7.11 -7.82
CA TYR A 98 8.89 7.12 -9.28
C TYR A 98 10.19 7.32 -10.06
N VAL A 99 11.08 8.20 -9.59
CA VAL A 99 12.39 8.40 -10.23
C VAL A 99 13.22 7.12 -10.17
N VAL A 100 13.29 6.48 -9.00
CA VAL A 100 14.01 5.20 -8.82
C VAL A 100 13.38 4.10 -9.68
N ALA A 101 12.04 3.99 -9.69
CA ALA A 101 11.35 3.00 -10.49
C ALA A 101 11.59 3.19 -12.00
N GLY A 102 11.56 4.43 -12.49
CA GLY A 102 11.85 4.75 -13.89
C GLY A 102 13.29 4.43 -14.27
N TRP A 103 14.25 4.77 -13.40
CA TRP A 103 15.67 4.46 -13.60
C TRP A 103 15.92 2.94 -13.63
N LEU A 104 15.39 2.20 -12.65
CA LEU A 104 15.48 0.73 -12.62
C LEU A 104 14.85 0.10 -13.86
N LEU A 105 13.71 0.61 -14.33
CA LEU A 105 13.05 0.10 -15.52
C LEU A 105 13.89 0.33 -16.78
N ALA A 106 14.47 1.53 -16.94
CA ALA A 106 15.23 1.92 -18.11
C ALA A 106 16.58 1.17 -18.23
N ASP A 107 17.30 1.03 -17.13
CA ASP A 107 18.67 0.50 -17.15
C ASP A 107 18.74 -1.00 -16.82
N LEU A 108 17.81 -1.51 -16.00
CA LEU A 108 17.87 -2.87 -15.44
C LEU A 108 16.64 -3.74 -15.79
N GLY A 109 15.65 -3.15 -16.46
CA GLY A 109 14.45 -3.84 -16.96
C GLY A 109 13.42 -4.21 -15.90
N THR A 110 12.30 -4.77 -16.37
CA THR A 110 11.11 -5.06 -15.57
C THR A 110 11.36 -6.05 -14.42
N ASN A 111 12.25 -7.02 -14.62
CA ASN A 111 12.51 -8.06 -13.62
C ASN A 111 13.19 -7.48 -12.37
N THR A 112 14.16 -6.60 -12.55
CA THR A 112 14.88 -5.95 -11.45
C THR A 112 13.98 -4.98 -10.70
N LEU A 113 13.17 -4.21 -11.43
CA LEU A 113 12.17 -3.32 -10.83
C LEU A 113 11.19 -4.10 -9.94
N ALA A 114 10.63 -5.21 -10.44
CA ALA A 114 9.65 -5.98 -9.70
C ALA A 114 10.26 -6.68 -8.48
N ALA A 115 11.50 -7.19 -8.58
CA ALA A 115 12.22 -7.75 -7.45
C ALA A 115 12.48 -6.69 -6.37
N PHE A 116 12.95 -5.50 -6.77
CA PHE A 116 13.17 -4.38 -5.86
C PHE A 116 11.88 -3.96 -5.15
N ALA A 117 10.80 -3.76 -5.90
CA ALA A 117 9.48 -3.42 -5.33
C ALA A 117 8.95 -4.52 -4.41
N GLY A 118 9.16 -5.80 -4.74
CA GLY A 118 8.80 -6.92 -3.89
C GLY A 118 9.56 -6.93 -2.56
N THR A 119 10.87 -6.67 -2.59
CA THR A 119 11.68 -6.58 -1.35
C THR A 119 11.33 -5.36 -0.51
N ALA A 120 11.05 -4.22 -1.13
CA ALA A 120 10.69 -2.99 -0.43
C ALA A 120 9.34 -3.08 0.32
N LEU A 121 8.45 -3.99 -0.10
CA LEU A 121 7.17 -4.24 0.58
C LEU A 121 7.28 -5.17 1.79
N VAL A 122 8.40 -5.87 1.95
CA VAL A 122 8.63 -6.85 3.04
C VAL A 122 9.46 -6.26 4.18
N ILE A 123 10.24 -5.20 3.91
CA ILE A 123 11.10 -4.48 4.87
C ILE A 123 10.29 -3.37 5.53
#